data_AF-A0A965VAV9-F1
#
_entry.id   AF-A0A965VAV9-F1
#
_cell.length_a   1.000
_cell.length_b   1.000
_cell.length_c   1.000
_cell.angle_alpha   90.00
_cell.angle_beta   90.00
_cell.angle_gamma   90.00
#
_symmetry.space_group_name_H-M   'P 1'
#
loop_
_entity.id
_entity.type
_entity.pdbx_description
1 polymer ?
#
loop_
_entity_poly.entity_id
_entity_poly.type
_entity_poly.pdbx_seq_one_letter_code
_entity_poly.pdbx_strand_id
1 'polypeptide(L)' 'GFYNAECIAYDMETGKDIAIQLLVDHDVPSLGHREACLDAKLTKIGIGFSRHKKASFCAVLDFLN' A
#
# COMPACT_ATOMS: atom_id res chain seq x y z
N GLY A 1 8.63 -14.67 -1.59
CA GLY A 1 8.69 -13.62 -0.56
C GLY A 1 7.97 -14.10 0.68
N PHE A 2 8.18 -13.45 1.82
CA PHE A 2 7.52 -13.82 3.07
C PHE A 2 6.08 -13.29 3.17
N TYR A 3 5.64 -12.42 2.26
CA TYR A 3 4.31 -11.81 2.19
C TYR A 3 3.46 -12.34 1.03
N ASN A 4 2.13 -12.21 1.14
CA ASN A 4 1.17 -12.61 0.11
C ASN A 4 0.89 -11.48 -0.90
N ALA A 5 0.89 -10.22 -0.45
CA ALA A 5 0.79 -9.03 -1.29
C ALA A 5 1.59 -7.87 -0.67
N GLU A 6 2.11 -6.98 -1.51
CA GLU A 6 2.86 -5.77 -1.12
C GLU A 6 2.26 -4.58 -1.87
N CYS A 7 2.00 -3.49 -1.15
CA CYS A 7 1.57 -2.21 -1.72
C CYS A 7 2.56 -1.11 -1.34
N ILE A 8 2.82 -0.19 -2.26
CA ILE A 8 3.72 0.95 -2.03
C ILE A 8 3.01 2.25 -2.37
N ALA A 9 3.00 3.18 -1.42
CA ALA A 9 2.50 4.54 -1.60
C ALA A 9 3.65 5.55 -1.48
N TYR A 10 3.74 6.46 -2.44
CA TYR A 10 4.73 7.53 -2.46
C TYR A 10 4.05 8.90 -2.31
N ASP A 11 4.78 9.85 -1.73
CA ASP A 11 4.40 11.27 -1.65
C ASP A 11 3.12 11.58 -0.85
N MET A 12 2.62 10.62 -0.08
CA MET A 12 1.53 10.81 0.88
C MET A 12 2.09 10.94 2.30
N GLU A 13 1.59 11.91 3.05
CA GLU A 13 2.07 12.21 4.41
C GLU A 13 1.16 11.62 5.50
N THR A 14 -0.14 11.45 5.21
CA THR A 14 -1.09 10.91 6.19
C THR A 14 -1.53 9.49 5.85
N GLY A 15 -1.84 8.70 6.88
CA GLY A 15 -2.39 7.35 6.71
C GLY A 15 -3.70 7.34 5.92
N LYS A 16 -4.49 8.41 5.97
CA LYS A 16 -5.73 8.55 5.19
C LYS A 16 -5.43 8.68 3.70
N ASP A 17 -4.47 9.52 3.34
CA ASP A 17 -4.13 9.76 1.93
C ASP A 17 -3.47 8.52 1.32
N ILE A 18 -2.63 7.82 2.10
CA ILE A 18 -2.09 6.50 1.73
C ILE A 18 -3.22 5.51 1.45
N ALA A 19 -4.17 5.37 2.37
CA ALA A 19 -5.29 4.45 2.19
C ALA A 19 -6.14 4.81 0.96
N ILE A 20 -6.42 6.10 0.74
CA ILE A 20 -7.18 6.57 -0.44
C ILE A 20 -6.41 6.26 -1.73
N GLN A 21 -5.10 6.53 -1.79
CA GLN A 21 -4.28 6.25 -2.97
C GLN A 21 -4.35 4.77 -3.36
N LEU A 22 -4.18 3.87 -2.38
CA LEU A 22 -4.20 2.42 -2.63
C LEU A 22 -5.62 1.89 -2.95
N LEU A 23 -6.66 2.46 -2.34
CA LEU A 23 -8.05 2.04 -2.59
C LEU A 23 -8.61 2.59 -3.90
N VAL A 24 -8.23 3.81 -4.30
CA VAL A 24 -8.63 4.40 -5.58
C VAL A 24 -7.82 3.78 -6.73
N ASP A 25 -6.53 3.51 -6.48
CA ASP A 25 -5.59 2.86 -7.39
C ASP A 25 -5.62 3.48 -8.80
N HIS A 26 -5.65 4.82 -8.84
CA HIS A 26 -5.81 5.58 -10.07
C HIS A 26 -4.60 5.36 -10.99
N ASP A 27 -4.87 5.25 -12.29
CA ASP A 27 -3.86 5.00 -13.34
C ASP A 27 -3.04 3.71 -13.19
N VAL A 28 -3.48 2.77 -12.35
CA VAL A 28 -2.92 1.42 -12.25
C VAL A 28 -3.84 0.43 -12.96
N PRO A 29 -3.49 -0.06 -14.18
CA PRO A 29 -4.39 -0.89 -14.98
C PRO A 29 -4.82 -2.20 -14.31
N SER A 30 -4.00 -2.75 -13.43
CA SER A 30 -4.30 -3.99 -12.71
C SER A 30 -5.25 -3.80 -11.53
N LEU A 31 -5.38 -2.58 -10.99
CA LEU A 31 -6.04 -2.30 -9.71
C LEU A 31 -5.52 -3.19 -8.55
N GLY A 32 -4.25 -3.65 -8.65
CA GLY A 32 -3.71 -4.65 -7.75
C GLY A 32 -3.60 -4.20 -6.29
N HIS A 33 -3.39 -2.90 -6.03
CA HIS A 33 -3.36 -2.40 -4.66
C HIS A 33 -4.76 -2.41 -4.05
N ARG A 34 -5.77 -2.01 -4.85
CA ARG A 34 -7.18 -2.07 -4.43
C ARG A 34 -7.56 -3.50 -4.09
N GLU A 35 -7.22 -4.45 -4.96
CA GLU A 35 -7.54 -5.86 -4.76
C GLU A 35 -6.88 -6.40 -3.48
N ALA A 36 -5.61 -6.10 -3.24
CA ALA A 36 -4.93 -6.49 -2.01
C ALA A 36 -5.56 -5.86 -0.76
N CYS A 37 -5.91 -4.58 -0.80
CA CYS A 37 -6.54 -3.88 0.33
C CYS A 37 -7.95 -4.40 0.67
N LEU A 38 -8.64 -5.02 -0.29
CA LEU A 38 -10.01 -5.52 -0.14
C LEU A 38 -10.10 -7.06 -0.11
N ASP A 39 -8.96 -7.77 -0.19
CA ASP A 39 -8.95 -9.23 -0.14
C ASP A 39 -9.19 -9.72 1.29
N ALA A 40 -10.38 -10.28 1.53
CA ALA A 40 -10.77 -10.85 2.82
C ALA A 40 -9.89 -12.02 3.28
N LYS A 41 -9.06 -12.59 2.41
CA LYS A 41 -8.09 -13.64 2.78
C LYS A 41 -6.84 -13.08 3.44
N LEU A 42 -6.55 -11.80 3.27
CA LEU A 42 -5.40 -11.13 3.86
C LEU A 42 -5.84 -10.53 5.21
N THR A 43 -5.51 -11.23 6.29
CA THR A 43 -6.03 -10.92 7.63
C THR A 43 -5.09 -10.08 8.48
N LYS A 44 -3.83 -9.95 8.05
CA LYS A 44 -2.79 -9.22 8.76
C LYS A 44 -2.10 -8.25 7.82
N ILE A 45 -1.71 -7.10 8.37
CA ILE A 45 -0.98 -6.07 7.66
C ILE A 45 0.14 -5.51 8.54
N GLY A 46 1.33 -5.35 7.96
CA GLY A 46 2.45 -4.60 8.53
C GLY A 46 2.70 -3.36 7.68
N ILE A 47 2.98 -2.21 8.33
CA ILE A 47 3.19 -0.95 7.63
C ILE A 47 4.51 -0.33 8.08
N GLY A 48 5.37 -0.02 7.12
CA GLY A 48 6.57 0.80 7.30
C GLY A 48 6.38 2.15 6.63
N PHE A 49 6.69 3.25 7.33
CA PHE A 49 6.61 4.60 6.78
C PHE A 49 7.90 5.37 7.08
N SER A 50 8.51 5.95 6.06
CA SER A 50 9.75 6.73 6.21
C SER A 50 9.91 7.78 5.12
N ARG A 51 10.81 8.73 5.36
CA ARG A 51 11.26 9.66 4.31
C ARG A 51 11.96 8.88 3.20
N HIS A 52 11.66 9.24 1.96
CA HIS A 52 12.28 8.64 0.80
C HIS A 52 13.34 9.59 0.20
N LYS A 53 14.32 9.07 -0.55
CA LYS A 53 15.41 9.90 -1.09
C LYS A 53 15.00 10.72 -2.32
N LYS A 54 14.02 10.21 -3.08
CA LYS A 54 13.53 10.81 -4.34
C LYS A 54 12.08 11.30 -4.25
N ALA A 55 11.28 10.63 -3.42
CA ALA A 55 9.92 11.04 -3.07
C ALA A 55 9.98 11.69 -1.67
N SER A 56 8.94 12.40 -1.27
CA SER A 56 8.85 13.03 0.05
C SER A 56 8.79 11.96 1.15
N PHE A 57 7.90 10.99 0.96
CA PHE A 57 7.68 9.85 1.85
C PHE A 57 7.42 8.58 1.07
N CYS A 58 7.67 7.44 1.69
CA CYS A 58 7.31 6.12 1.19
C CYS A 58 6.66 5.32 2.31
N ALA A 59 5.48 4.76 2.02
CA ALA A 59 4.84 3.75 2.83
C ALA A 59 4.89 2.40 2.11
N VAL A 60 5.31 1.36 2.81
CA VAL A 60 5.27 -0.04 2.34
C VAL A 60 4.30 -0.79 3.23
N LEU A 61 3.31 -1.45 2.62
CA LEU A 61 2.29 -2.22 3.30
C LEU A 61 2.42 -3.69 2.85
N ASP A 62 2.78 -4.55 3.78
CA ASP A 62 2.89 -6.00 3.55
C ASP A 62 1.68 -6.72 4.13
N PHE A 63 1.01 -7.51 3.32
CA PHE A 63 -0.19 -8.26 3.68
C PHE A 63 0.09 -9.76 3.79
N LEU A 64 -0.52 -10.38 4.80
CA LEU A 64 -0.42 -11.80 5.11
C LEU A 64 -1.79 -12.40 5.40
N ASN A 65 -1.94 -13.69 5.14
CA ASN A 65 -3.10 -14.46 5.58
C ASN A 65 -3.03 -14.91 7.05
#